data_AF-A0A0C9WV48-F1
#
_entry.id   AF-A0A0C9WV48-F1
#
_cell.length_a   1.000
_cell.length_b   1.000
_cell.length_c   1.000
_cell.angle_alpha   90.00
_cell.angle_beta   90.00
_cell.angle_gamma   90.00
#
_symmetry.space_group_name_H-M   'P 1'
#
loop_
_entity.id
_entity.type
_entity.pdbx_description
1 polymer ?
#
loop_
_entity_poly.entity_id
_entity_poly.type
_entity_poly.pdbx_seq_one_letter_code
_entity_poly.pdbx_strand_id
1 'polypeptide(L)'
;MTIPSGIYHISLWGSHGQPQLLTLKDGDITVLPPGVVPEKDQEWRVEVVEDGQVAIQIPANRFPSSSLSYEGEAERGKRIILGPVSDFPTRFWRVEPAPQLPLPVPYFIRVLDKDKDLLVAVSDITIYPPQLVLGTGNGLENAWAFKPLGAE
;
A
#
# COMPACT_ATOMS: atom_id res chain seq x y z
N MET A 1 -15.82 5.31 -5.68
CA MET A 1 -15.99 5.28 -4.22
C MET A 1 -14.61 5.38 -3.62
N THR A 2 -14.35 6.42 -2.83
CA THR A 2 -13.03 6.67 -2.24
C THR A 2 -12.96 5.92 -0.90
N ILE A 3 -11.83 5.30 -0.60
CA ILE A 3 -11.59 4.69 0.71
C ILE A 3 -11.64 5.79 1.79
N PRO A 4 -12.30 5.61 2.94
CA PRO A 4 -12.26 6.61 4.00
C PRO A 4 -10.87 6.67 4.68
N SER A 5 -10.57 7.77 5.36
CA SER A 5 -9.39 7.85 6.21
C SER A 5 -9.56 6.95 7.44
N GLY A 6 -8.48 6.35 7.93
CA GLY A 6 -8.52 5.44 9.08
C GLY A 6 -7.28 4.56 9.19
N ILE A 7 -7.30 3.60 10.13
CA ILE A 7 -6.26 2.59 10.29
C ILE A 7 -6.73 1.28 9.63
N TYR A 8 -5.86 0.70 8.82
CA TYR A 8 -6.16 -0.46 8.00
C TYR A 8 -5.11 -1.55 8.13
N HIS A 9 -5.58 -2.80 8.07
CA HIS A 9 -4.80 -3.87 7.45
C HIS A 9 -5.01 -3.81 5.94
N ILE A 10 -3.91 -3.69 5.20
CA ILE A 10 -3.91 -3.65 3.73
C ILE A 10 -3.33 -4.98 3.26
N SER A 11 -4.12 -5.82 2.60
CA SER A 11 -3.71 -7.17 2.19
C SER A 11 -3.71 -7.33 0.68
N LEU A 12 -2.89 -8.24 0.14
CA LEU A 12 -3.03 -8.66 -1.27
C LEU A 12 -4.43 -9.22 -1.51
N TRP A 13 -5.10 -8.75 -2.56
CA TRP A 13 -6.41 -9.25 -2.92
C TRP A 13 -6.31 -10.71 -3.38
N GLY A 14 -7.32 -11.53 -3.07
CA GLY A 14 -7.30 -12.96 -3.40
C GLY A 14 -6.48 -13.84 -2.44
N SER A 15 -5.71 -13.26 -1.51
CA SER A 15 -4.93 -14.03 -0.50
C SER A 15 -5.77 -14.56 0.68
N HIS A 16 -7.09 -14.68 0.55
CA HIS A 16 -8.01 -14.90 1.68
C HIS A 16 -7.76 -16.18 2.51
N GLY A 17 -7.22 -17.24 1.89
CA GLY A 17 -6.86 -18.47 2.62
C GLY A 17 -5.59 -18.32 3.49
N GLN A 18 -4.67 -17.44 3.09
CA GLN A 18 -3.45 -17.11 3.82
C GLN A 18 -3.10 -15.63 3.58
N PRO A 19 -3.75 -14.69 4.32
CA PRO A 19 -3.64 -13.27 4.06
C PRO A 19 -2.19 -12.80 4.06
N GLN A 20 -1.80 -12.03 3.05
CA GLN A 20 -0.49 -11.39 2.97
C GLN A 20 -0.68 -9.88 3.17
N LEU A 21 -0.24 -9.35 4.32
CA LEU A 21 -0.42 -7.97 4.72
C LEU A 21 0.77 -7.12 4.31
N LEU A 22 0.52 -5.90 3.83
CA LEU A 22 1.53 -4.86 3.68
C LEU A 22 2.21 -4.65 5.03
N THR A 23 3.53 -4.80 5.06
CA THR A 23 4.32 -4.91 6.28
C THR A 23 5.57 -4.06 6.18
N LEU A 24 5.89 -3.35 7.25
CA LEU A 24 7.22 -2.80 7.49
C LEU A 24 8.04 -3.83 8.27
N LYS A 25 9.14 -4.32 7.71
CA LYS A 25 10.04 -5.24 8.40
C LYS A 25 11.47 -4.77 8.24
N ASP A 26 12.16 -4.52 9.35
CA ASP A 26 13.57 -4.14 9.37
C ASP A 26 13.90 -2.91 8.47
N GLY A 27 12.94 -1.98 8.33
CA GLY A 27 13.06 -0.80 7.48
C GLY A 27 12.56 -0.99 6.03
N ASP A 28 12.27 -2.22 5.63
CA ASP A 28 11.82 -2.56 4.28
C ASP A 28 10.31 -2.74 4.19
N ILE A 29 9.74 -2.33 3.05
CA ILE A 29 8.33 -2.59 2.71
C ILE A 29 8.21 -3.94 2.00
N THR A 30 7.35 -4.80 2.52
CA THR A 30 7.11 -6.16 2.05
C THR A 30 5.65 -6.56 2.27
N VAL A 31 5.29 -7.79 1.89
CA VAL A 31 4.08 -8.47 2.37
C VAL A 31 4.43 -9.69 3.22
N LEU A 32 3.72 -9.89 4.34
CA LEU A 32 3.89 -11.03 5.24
C LEU A 32 2.56 -11.45 5.85
N PRO A 33 2.41 -12.72 6.29
CA PRO A 33 1.20 -13.12 6.98
C PRO A 33 1.08 -12.45 8.36
N PRO A 34 -0.16 -12.33 8.89
CA PRO A 34 -0.38 -11.79 10.23
C PRO A 34 0.34 -12.62 11.30
N GLY A 35 0.82 -11.95 12.35
CA GLY A 35 1.48 -12.60 13.50
C GLY A 35 2.97 -12.92 13.32
N VAL A 36 3.56 -12.64 12.15
CA VAL A 36 5.01 -12.81 11.90
C VAL A 36 5.83 -11.63 12.44
N VAL A 37 5.23 -10.45 12.50
CA VAL A 37 5.80 -9.21 13.04
C VAL A 37 4.84 -8.61 14.06
N PRO A 38 5.28 -7.63 14.88
CA PRO A 38 4.37 -6.87 15.73
C PRO A 38 3.20 -6.25 14.93
N GLU A 39 2.00 -6.23 15.50
CA GLU A 39 0.79 -5.75 14.80
C GLU A 39 0.95 -4.33 14.25
N LYS A 40 1.53 -3.42 15.02
CA LYS A 40 1.84 -2.03 14.63
C LYS A 40 2.67 -1.90 13.33
N ASP A 41 3.39 -2.95 12.94
CA ASP A 41 4.23 -2.98 11.74
C ASP A 41 3.43 -3.46 10.50
N GLN A 42 2.15 -3.80 10.69
CA GLN A 42 1.16 -4.15 9.66
C GLN A 42 -0.09 -3.26 9.71
N GLU A 43 -0.14 -2.31 10.65
CA GLU A 43 -1.19 -1.31 10.80
C GLU A 43 -0.78 -0.02 10.07
N TRP A 44 -1.54 0.30 9.03
CA TRP A 44 -1.26 1.46 8.19
C TRP A 44 -2.33 2.53 8.37
N ARG A 45 -1.90 3.76 8.61
CA ARG A 45 -2.79 4.92 8.54
C ARG A 45 -2.99 5.30 7.09
N VAL A 46 -4.23 5.33 6.66
CA VAL A 46 -4.67 5.83 5.36
C VAL A 46 -5.29 7.19 5.60
N GLU A 47 -4.72 8.22 4.99
CA GLU A 47 -5.19 9.59 5.09
C GLU A 47 -5.56 10.09 3.69
N VAL A 48 -6.84 10.35 3.48
CA VAL A 48 -7.35 10.99 2.27
C VAL A 48 -7.27 12.50 2.45
N VAL A 49 -6.56 13.17 1.55
CA VAL A 49 -6.44 14.63 1.52
C VAL A 49 -7.40 15.24 0.49
N GLU A 50 -7.42 16.57 0.40
CA GLU A 50 -8.16 17.30 -0.63
C GLU A 50 -7.80 16.74 -2.03
N ASP A 51 -8.79 16.63 -2.92
CA ASP A 51 -8.73 15.96 -4.23
C ASP A 51 -8.69 14.42 -4.24
N GLY A 52 -8.86 13.77 -3.09
CA GLY A 52 -8.96 12.31 -3.00
C GLY A 52 -7.63 11.58 -3.18
N GLN A 53 -6.52 12.31 -3.10
CA GLN A 53 -5.19 11.73 -3.00
C GLN A 53 -5.01 11.08 -1.62
N VAL A 54 -4.18 10.05 -1.55
CA VAL A 54 -4.06 9.21 -0.36
C VAL A 54 -2.62 9.12 0.10
N ALA A 55 -2.36 9.48 1.36
CA ALA A 55 -1.13 9.11 2.04
C ALA A 55 -1.33 7.78 2.77
N ILE A 56 -0.40 6.84 2.59
CA ILE A 56 -0.39 5.55 3.26
C ILE A 56 0.85 5.52 4.17
N GLN A 57 0.64 5.43 5.47
CA GLN A 57 1.61 5.83 6.49
C GLN A 57 1.82 4.76 7.56
N ILE A 58 3.05 4.66 8.07
CA ILE A 58 3.42 3.75 9.16
C ILE A 58 4.54 4.36 10.02
N PRO A 59 4.55 4.14 11.35
CA PRO A 59 3.49 3.53 12.18
C PRO A 59 2.21 4.38 12.20
N ALA A 60 1.05 3.72 12.25
CA ALA A 60 -0.26 4.38 12.11
C ALA A 60 -0.59 5.39 13.24
N ASN A 61 -0.04 5.20 14.44
CA ASN A 61 -0.33 5.98 15.63
C ASN A 61 0.70 7.09 15.94
N ARG A 62 1.58 7.41 14.97
CA ARG A 62 2.60 8.46 15.12
C ARG A 62 2.38 9.57 14.10
N PHE A 63 2.64 10.81 14.52
CA PHE A 63 2.69 11.96 13.62
C PHE A 63 3.90 12.86 13.95
N PRO A 64 4.73 13.25 12.96
CA PRO A 64 4.73 12.72 11.60
C PRO A 64 5.16 11.25 11.57
N SER A 65 4.73 10.52 10.55
CA SER A 65 5.11 9.12 10.29
C SER A 65 5.87 9.02 8.98
N SER A 66 6.40 7.86 8.64
CA SER A 66 6.91 7.64 7.28
C SER A 66 5.76 7.23 6.37
N SER A 67 5.92 7.46 5.06
CA SER A 67 4.89 7.12 4.06
C SER A 67 5.40 6.06 3.07
N LEU A 68 4.49 5.25 2.56
CA LEU A 68 4.71 4.39 1.40
C LEU A 68 5.19 5.25 0.22
N SER A 69 6.34 4.93 -0.36
CA SER A 69 7.03 5.81 -1.31
C SER A 69 7.88 5.04 -2.34
N TYR A 70 8.55 5.78 -3.22
CA TYR A 70 9.59 5.34 -4.16
C TYR A 70 10.56 6.50 -4.40
N GLU A 71 11.82 6.19 -4.77
CA GLU A 71 12.84 7.21 -5.02
C GLU A 71 12.74 7.86 -6.41
N GLY A 72 12.88 9.18 -6.46
CA GLY A 72 12.90 9.96 -7.70
C GLY A 72 11.60 9.85 -8.51
N GLU A 73 11.74 9.78 -9.83
CA GLU A 73 10.62 9.69 -10.79
C GLU A 73 9.92 8.33 -10.76
N ALA A 74 8.61 8.29 -10.99
CA ALA A 74 7.89 7.01 -11.10
C ALA A 74 8.29 6.25 -12.37
N GLU A 75 8.82 5.04 -12.22
CA GLU A 75 9.27 4.16 -13.31
C GLU A 75 8.99 2.69 -12.97
N ARG A 76 8.70 1.87 -13.99
CA ARG A 76 8.44 0.44 -13.80
C ARG A 76 9.64 -0.26 -13.16
N GLY A 77 9.37 -1.13 -12.18
CA GLY A 77 10.38 -1.91 -11.46
C GLY A 77 11.03 -1.17 -10.31
N LYS A 78 10.77 0.13 -10.11
CA LYS A 78 11.27 0.85 -8.94
C LYS A 78 10.73 0.25 -7.65
N ARG A 79 11.62 0.05 -6.69
CA ARG A 79 11.28 -0.49 -5.38
C ARG A 79 10.37 0.46 -4.61
N ILE A 80 9.37 -0.12 -3.96
CA ILE A 80 8.56 0.59 -2.96
C ILE A 80 9.35 0.62 -1.66
N ILE A 81 9.48 1.81 -1.09
CA ILE A 81 10.28 2.08 0.09
C ILE A 81 9.48 2.80 1.15
N LEU A 82 10.07 2.91 2.33
CA LEU A 82 9.61 3.80 3.38
C LEU A 82 10.23 5.19 3.16
N GLY A 83 9.41 6.20 2.88
CA GLY A 83 9.86 7.57 2.65
C GLY A 83 10.43 8.23 3.91
N PRO A 84 11.36 9.21 3.77
CA PRO A 84 11.91 9.94 4.90
C PRO A 84 10.84 10.79 5.59
N VAL A 85 10.86 10.78 6.93
CA VAL A 85 9.94 11.56 7.77
C VAL A 85 10.11 13.08 7.57
N SER A 86 11.30 13.54 7.13
CA SER A 86 11.59 14.96 6.88
C SER A 86 10.68 15.59 5.82
N ASP A 87 10.17 14.77 4.89
CA ASP A 87 9.40 15.20 3.72
C ASP A 87 7.94 14.79 3.86
N PHE A 88 7.45 14.62 5.08
CA PHE A 88 6.15 14.02 5.36
C PHE A 88 4.94 14.85 4.86
N PRO A 89 3.91 14.22 4.26
CA PRO A 89 3.96 12.87 3.68
C PRO A 89 4.82 12.87 2.41
N THR A 90 5.74 11.91 2.31
CA THR A 90 6.73 11.89 1.22
C THR A 90 6.08 11.73 -0.16
N ARG A 91 4.98 10.97 -0.22
CA ARG A 91 4.25 10.67 -1.46
C ARG A 91 2.76 10.51 -1.19
N PHE A 92 2.00 10.86 -2.22
CA PHE A 92 0.57 10.63 -2.32
C PHE A 92 0.30 9.61 -3.43
N TRP A 93 -0.82 8.91 -3.29
CA TRP A 93 -1.26 7.82 -4.16
C TRP A 93 -2.70 8.05 -4.60
N ARG A 94 -3.06 7.47 -5.74
CA ARG A 94 -4.45 7.28 -6.16
C ARG A 94 -4.89 5.89 -5.72
N VAL A 95 -5.88 5.79 -4.84
CA VAL A 95 -6.46 4.50 -4.45
C VAL A 95 -7.83 4.36 -5.11
N GLU A 96 -7.91 3.50 -6.10
CA GLU A 96 -9.12 3.34 -6.93
C GLU A 96 -9.62 1.89 -6.91
N PRO A 97 -10.94 1.65 -6.82
CA PRO A 97 -11.48 0.30 -6.84
C PRO A 97 -11.33 -0.34 -8.23
N ALA A 98 -11.10 -1.66 -8.30
CA ALA A 98 -11.06 -2.35 -9.59
C ALA A 98 -12.47 -2.37 -10.24
N PRO A 99 -12.58 -2.29 -11.57
CA PRO A 99 -13.87 -2.18 -12.26
C PRO A 99 -14.84 -3.35 -12.00
N GLN A 100 -14.30 -4.53 -11.71
CA GLN A 100 -15.10 -5.75 -11.54
C GLN A 100 -15.84 -5.80 -10.19
N LEU A 101 -15.40 -5.00 -9.20
CA LEU A 101 -16.00 -4.87 -7.86
C LEU A 101 -16.43 -6.19 -7.16
N PRO A 102 -15.65 -7.29 -7.19
CA PRO A 102 -15.93 -8.45 -6.34
C PRO A 102 -15.79 -8.09 -4.86
N LEU A 103 -16.32 -8.92 -3.95
CA LEU A 103 -16.17 -8.72 -2.50
C LEU A 103 -15.09 -9.64 -1.90
N PRO A 104 -14.22 -9.14 -0.99
CA PRO A 104 -14.06 -7.74 -0.62
C PRO A 104 -13.56 -6.89 -1.79
N VAL A 105 -13.93 -5.59 -1.80
CA VAL A 105 -13.64 -4.69 -2.93
C VAL A 105 -12.12 -4.61 -3.17
N PRO A 106 -11.61 -5.00 -4.35
CA PRO A 106 -10.23 -4.81 -4.74
C PRO A 106 -9.93 -3.35 -5.05
N TYR A 107 -8.77 -2.86 -4.64
CA TYR A 107 -8.27 -1.52 -4.93
C TYR A 107 -6.89 -1.57 -5.56
N PHE A 108 -6.61 -0.69 -6.52
CA PHE A 108 -5.26 -0.43 -7.01
C PHE A 108 -4.69 0.79 -6.30
N ILE A 109 -3.44 0.69 -5.84
CA ILE A 109 -2.67 1.80 -5.29
C ILE A 109 -1.76 2.31 -6.41
N ARG A 110 -2.14 3.42 -7.04
CA ARG A 110 -1.50 3.97 -8.24
C ARG A 110 -0.71 5.23 -7.97
N VAL A 111 0.27 5.49 -8.82
CA VAL A 111 0.94 6.79 -8.85
C VAL A 111 -0.05 7.90 -9.25
N LEU A 112 0.19 9.14 -8.80
CA LEU A 112 -0.69 10.27 -9.13
C LEU A 112 -0.68 10.62 -10.62
N ASP A 113 0.48 10.53 -11.25
CA ASP A 113 0.67 10.80 -12.68
C ASP A 113 -0.23 9.87 -13.51
N LYS A 114 -1.27 10.44 -14.12
CA LYS A 114 -2.29 9.68 -14.86
C LYS A 114 -1.77 9.13 -16.18
N ASP A 115 -0.69 9.70 -16.70
CA ASP A 115 -0.07 9.25 -17.94
C ASP A 115 0.82 8.02 -17.69
N LYS A 116 1.17 7.76 -16.41
CA LYS A 116 1.88 6.56 -15.97
C LYS A 116 0.89 5.54 -15.41
N ASP A 117 0.67 4.45 -16.14
CA ASP A 117 -0.11 3.28 -15.67
C ASP A 117 0.70 2.42 -14.68
N LEU A 118 1.22 3.05 -13.63
CA LEU A 118 2.04 2.41 -12.60
C LEU A 118 1.28 2.26 -11.29
N LEU A 119 1.50 1.13 -10.62
CA LEU A 119 0.86 0.77 -9.36
C LEU A 119 1.79 0.01 -8.43
N VAL A 120 1.43 -0.09 -7.15
CA VAL A 120 2.12 -0.93 -6.16
C VAL A 120 1.78 -2.40 -6.43
N ALA A 121 2.78 -3.18 -6.83
CA ALA A 121 2.69 -4.62 -7.09
C ALA A 121 3.75 -5.40 -6.33
N VAL A 122 3.54 -6.70 -6.18
CA VAL A 122 4.59 -7.63 -5.76
C VAL A 122 5.54 -7.86 -6.94
N SER A 123 6.84 -7.86 -6.70
CA SER A 123 7.85 -8.16 -7.71
C SER A 123 7.74 -9.61 -8.17
N ASP A 124 7.90 -9.83 -9.48
CA ASP A 124 7.99 -11.18 -10.06
C ASP A 124 9.27 -11.93 -9.66
N ILE A 125 10.25 -11.23 -9.06
CA ILE A 125 11.47 -11.85 -8.56
C ILE A 125 11.15 -12.66 -7.31
N THR A 126 11.33 -13.98 -7.40
CA THR A 126 11.01 -14.93 -6.33
C THR A 126 12.09 -14.92 -5.24
N ILE A 127 12.04 -13.91 -4.37
CA ILE A 127 12.88 -13.77 -3.18
C ILE A 127 12.02 -13.65 -1.92
N TYR A 128 12.61 -14.00 -0.78
CA TYR A 128 11.94 -13.92 0.51
C TYR A 128 12.71 -12.99 1.47
N PRO A 129 12.03 -12.01 2.12
CA PRO A 129 10.61 -11.68 1.96
C PRO A 129 10.30 -11.03 0.58
N PRO A 130 9.05 -11.10 0.08
CA PRO A 130 8.70 -10.56 -1.23
C PRO A 130 8.90 -9.05 -1.32
N GLN A 131 9.52 -8.57 -2.40
CA GLN A 131 9.69 -7.15 -2.62
C GLN A 131 8.47 -6.53 -3.31
N LEU A 132 8.13 -5.30 -2.93
CA LEU A 132 7.15 -4.49 -3.65
C LEU A 132 7.83 -3.52 -4.62
N VAL A 133 7.22 -3.35 -5.79
CA VAL A 133 7.72 -2.48 -6.86
C VAL A 133 6.59 -1.67 -7.51
N LEU A 134 6.94 -0.65 -8.28
CA LEU A 134 6.05 -0.04 -9.25
C LEU A 134 5.87 -0.99 -10.44
N GLY A 135 4.75 -1.70 -10.46
CA GLY A 135 4.33 -2.59 -11.53
C GLY A 135 3.38 -1.93 -12.52
N THR A 136 2.90 -2.72 -13.47
CA THR A 136 1.91 -2.35 -14.48
C THR A 136 0.83 -3.43 -14.55
N GLY A 137 -0.35 -3.08 -15.06
CA GLY A 137 -1.41 -4.04 -15.38
C GLY A 137 -2.56 -4.04 -14.39
N ASN A 138 -3.76 -4.31 -14.90
CA ASN A 138 -5.03 -4.09 -14.19
C ASN A 138 -5.67 -5.40 -13.71
N GLY A 139 -4.87 -6.46 -13.60
CA GLY A 139 -5.31 -7.74 -13.06
C GLY A 139 -5.44 -7.69 -11.54
N LEU A 140 -6.34 -8.51 -10.99
CA LEU A 140 -6.63 -8.53 -9.56
C LEU A 140 -5.47 -9.07 -8.72
N GLU A 141 -4.50 -9.74 -9.34
CA GLU A 141 -3.23 -10.15 -8.72
C GLU A 141 -2.40 -8.97 -8.19
N ASN A 142 -2.61 -7.77 -8.74
CA ASN A 142 -1.97 -6.52 -8.30
C ASN A 142 -2.87 -5.67 -7.39
N ALA A 143 -4.08 -6.16 -7.07
CA ALA A 143 -5.02 -5.43 -6.25
C ALA A 143 -4.80 -5.67 -4.75
N TRP A 144 -5.32 -4.75 -3.96
CA TRP A 144 -5.22 -4.73 -2.51
C TRP A 144 -6.62 -4.69 -1.91
N ALA A 145 -6.82 -5.35 -0.78
CA ALA A 145 -8.01 -5.25 0.03
C ALA A 145 -7.69 -4.43 1.28
N PHE A 146 -8.56 -3.45 1.59
CA PHE A 146 -8.42 -2.60 2.75
C PHE A 146 -9.42 -3.01 3.81
N LYS A 147 -8.94 -3.58 4.92
CA LYS A 147 -9.76 -3.96 6.07
C LYS A 147 -9.58 -2.93 7.19
N PRO A 148 -10.61 -2.13 7.53
CA PRO A 148 -10.52 -1.17 8.61
C PRO A 148 -10.38 -1.89 9.96
N LEU A 149 -9.60 -1.32 10.88
CA LEU A 149 -9.39 -1.85 12.22
C LEU A 149 -10.27 -1.18 13.30
N GLY A 150 -11.13 -0.24 12.89
CA GLY A 150 -11.92 0.61 13.78
C GLY A 150 -11.30 2.00 13.91
N ALA A 151 -12.14 3.00 14.12
CA ALA A 151 -11.72 4.31 14.58
C ALA A 151 -11.67 4.26 16.11
N GLU A 152 -10.53 4.58 16.72
CA GLU A 152 -10.53 5.02 18.12
C GLU A 152 -11.19 6.40 18.24
#